data_AF-A0A0D2GDZ0-F1
#
_entry.id   AF-A0A0D2GDZ0-F1
#
_cell.length_a   1.000
_cell.length_b   1.000
_cell.length_c   1.000
_cell.angle_alpha   90.00
_cell.angle_beta   90.00
_cell.angle_gamma   90.00
#
_symmetry.space_group_name_H-M   'P 1'
#
loop_
_entity.id
_entity.type
_entity.pdbx_description
1 polymer ?
#
loop_
_entity_poly.entity_id
_entity_poly.type
_entity_poly.pdbx_seq_one_letter_code
_entity_poly.pdbx_strand_id
1 'polypeptide(L)'
;MPRGPPPFMVLLSAIALFVWYVVWTRDHERPMTALSHADRFQHSFPPPDVAEIPNVTATPETLHGDHVMSKLGNETLKAELGRAAWKVLHTTMARFPDKPTQDESDALKSYIYLFARLYPCGECAEHFQQILQKYPPQTSSRSSAAAWACFVHNVVNERKGKPIFDCANIGDFYDCGCADDEKEEMAKAGANSEVIAAQGKSAKQEPVEIEVEGETRGG
;
A
#
# COMPACT_ATOMS: atom_id res chain seq x y z
N MET A 1 -34.23 56.42 -27.65
CA MET A 1 -33.29 55.33 -27.29
C MET A 1 -32.64 55.71 -25.96
N PRO A 2 -32.73 54.89 -24.90
CA PRO A 2 -32.03 55.18 -23.66
C PRO A 2 -30.51 55.14 -23.89
N ARG A 3 -29.80 56.17 -23.45
CA ARG A 3 -28.33 56.23 -23.51
C ARG A 3 -27.77 55.28 -22.44
N GLY A 4 -26.82 54.44 -22.83
CA GLY A 4 -26.14 53.53 -21.91
C GLY A 4 -25.38 54.30 -20.82
N PRO A 5 -25.11 53.66 -19.67
CA PRO A 5 -24.39 54.29 -18.58
C PRO A 5 -22.98 54.70 -19.02
N PRO A 6 -22.44 55.81 -18.49
CA PRO A 6 -21.09 56.26 -18.82
C PRO A 6 -20.06 55.21 -18.36
N PRO A 7 -18.96 55.01 -19.11
CA PRO A 7 -17.99 53.94 -18.87
C PRO A 7 -17.37 53.98 -17.47
N PHE A 8 -17.24 55.15 -16.86
CA PHE A 8 -16.75 55.30 -15.49
C PHE A 8 -17.70 54.69 -14.44
N MET A 9 -19.01 54.75 -14.65
CA MET A 9 -19.97 54.10 -13.73
C MET A 9 -19.91 52.57 -13.81
N VAL A 10 -19.61 52.03 -14.99
CA VAL A 10 -19.40 50.58 -15.18
C VAL A 10 -18.11 50.11 -14.51
N LEU A 11 -17.05 50.92 -14.57
CA LEU A 11 -15.79 50.61 -13.89
C LEU A 11 -15.94 50.67 -12.36
N LEU A 12 -16.63 51.69 -11.83
CA LEU A 12 -16.88 51.80 -10.39
C LEU A 12 -17.72 50.65 -9.85
N SER A 13 -18.76 50.23 -10.59
CA SER A 13 -19.58 49.08 -10.16
C SER A 13 -18.78 47.78 -10.20
N ALA A 14 -17.93 47.57 -11.20
CA ALA A 14 -17.05 46.40 -11.27
C ALA A 14 -16.04 46.37 -10.11
N ILE A 15 -15.42 47.52 -9.77
CA ILE A 15 -14.50 47.62 -8.63
C ILE A 15 -15.24 47.37 -7.32
N ALA A 16 -16.43 47.95 -7.14
CA ALA A 16 -17.23 47.73 -5.93
C ALA A 16 -17.63 46.26 -5.77
N LEU A 17 -18.03 45.58 -6.85
CA LEU A 17 -18.34 44.15 -6.84
C LEU A 17 -17.10 43.30 -6.57
N PHE A 18 -15.93 43.66 -7.12
CA PHE A 18 -14.68 42.95 -6.87
C PHE A 18 -14.22 43.11 -5.42
N VAL A 19 -14.26 44.33 -4.87
CA VAL A 19 -13.93 44.59 -3.46
C VAL A 19 -14.92 43.89 -2.54
N TRP A 20 -16.23 43.95 -2.84
CA TRP A 20 -17.24 43.22 -2.09
C TRP A 20 -17.00 41.71 -2.15
N TYR A 21 -16.70 41.15 -3.32
CA TYR A 21 -16.37 39.73 -3.49
C TYR A 21 -15.13 39.34 -2.69
N VAL A 22 -14.03 40.11 -2.79
CA VAL A 22 -12.79 39.83 -2.06
C VAL A 22 -13.01 39.91 -0.54
N VAL A 23 -13.73 40.93 -0.06
CA VAL A 23 -14.07 41.07 1.37
C VAL A 23 -14.99 39.94 1.83
N TRP A 24 -16.01 39.60 1.05
CA TRP A 24 -16.91 38.48 1.33
C TRP A 24 -16.15 37.14 1.38
N THR A 25 -15.24 36.88 0.43
CA THR A 25 -14.44 35.65 0.42
C THR A 25 -13.37 35.59 1.50
N ARG A 26 -12.85 36.73 1.97
CA ARG A 26 -11.88 36.79 3.07
C ARG A 26 -12.51 36.56 4.44
N ASP A 27 -13.71 37.09 4.68
CA ASP A 27 -14.44 36.90 5.95
C ASP A 27 -15.20 35.55 6.01
N HIS A 28 -15.26 34.80 4.91
CA HIS A 28 -15.85 33.45 4.86
C HIS A 28 -14.77 32.36 4.77
N GLU A 29 -13.73 32.43 5.60
CA GLU A 29 -12.98 31.22 5.94
C GLU A 29 -13.95 30.26 6.64
N ARG A 30 -14.47 29.29 5.89
CA ARG A 30 -15.25 28.21 6.47
C ARG A 30 -14.30 27.47 7.42
N PRO A 31 -14.63 27.33 8.71
CA PRO A 31 -13.78 26.60 9.62
C PRO A 31 -13.64 25.16 9.08
N MET A 32 -12.43 24.78 8.68
CA MET A 32 -12.11 23.45 8.15
C MET A 32 -12.40 22.33 9.18
N THR A 33 -12.63 22.70 10.44
CA THR A 33 -13.11 21.78 11.50
C THR A 33 -14.46 21.14 11.16
N ALA A 34 -15.27 21.72 10.28
CA ALA A 34 -16.57 21.15 9.90
C ALA A 34 -16.49 19.99 8.88
N LEU A 35 -15.33 19.71 8.28
CA LEU A 35 -15.12 18.58 7.35
C LEU A 35 -14.40 17.38 7.98
N SER A 36 -13.85 17.55 9.19
CA SER A 36 -13.31 16.48 10.00
C SER A 36 -14.45 15.71 10.67
N HIS A 37 -15.02 14.71 9.99
CA HIS A 37 -15.89 13.74 10.66
C HIS A 37 -15.14 12.92 11.73
N ALA A 38 -13.80 12.99 11.73
CA ALA A 38 -12.92 12.30 12.66
C ALA A 38 -12.94 12.91 14.08
N ASP A 39 -13.03 14.23 14.23
CA ASP A 39 -13.03 14.89 15.54
C ASP A 39 -14.28 14.55 16.38
N ARG A 40 -15.37 14.14 15.72
CA ARG A 40 -16.60 13.71 16.42
C ARG A 40 -16.37 12.47 17.29
N PHE A 41 -15.37 11.66 16.98
CA PHE A 41 -15.13 10.38 17.66
C PHE A 41 -13.88 10.37 18.54
N GLN A 42 -13.00 11.37 18.46
CA GLN A 42 -11.77 11.41 19.26
C GLN A 42 -12.03 11.41 20.77
N HIS A 43 -13.18 11.93 21.22
CA HIS A 43 -13.57 11.93 22.64
C HIS A 43 -14.52 10.79 23.02
N SER A 44 -14.91 9.92 22.08
CA SER A 44 -15.89 8.84 22.31
C SER A 44 -15.28 7.46 22.44
N PHE A 45 -13.97 7.30 22.19
CA PHE A 45 -13.27 6.05 22.43
C PHE A 45 -12.55 6.12 23.78
N PRO A 46 -13.09 5.53 24.86
CA PRO A 46 -12.28 5.26 26.03
C PRO A 46 -11.05 4.44 25.58
N PRO A 47 -9.89 4.61 26.23
CA PRO A 47 -8.74 3.74 25.94
C PRO A 47 -9.23 2.28 26.07
N PRO A 48 -8.96 1.42 25.09
CA PRO A 48 -9.43 0.05 25.13
C PRO A 48 -8.91 -0.57 26.43
N ASP A 49 -9.84 -1.09 27.25
CA ASP A 49 -9.45 -1.95 28.35
C ASP A 49 -8.80 -3.19 27.74
N VAL A 50 -7.47 -3.25 27.82
CA VAL A 50 -6.64 -4.31 27.22
C VAL A 50 -7.08 -5.70 27.71
N ALA A 51 -7.84 -5.77 28.79
CA ALA A 51 -8.41 -6.99 29.36
C ALA A 51 -9.49 -7.68 28.50
N GLU A 52 -10.08 -7.04 27.48
CA GLU A 52 -11.17 -7.62 26.68
C GLU A 52 -10.74 -8.19 25.30
N ILE A 53 -9.48 -8.04 24.90
CA ILE A 53 -9.02 -8.63 23.63
C ILE A 53 -8.78 -10.14 23.85
N PRO A 54 -9.53 -11.04 23.19
CA PRO A 54 -9.27 -12.47 23.31
C PRO A 54 -7.85 -12.77 22.82
N ASN A 55 -7.08 -13.49 23.65
CA ASN A 55 -5.72 -13.86 23.32
C ASN A 55 -5.73 -14.94 22.22
N VAL A 56 -5.61 -14.54 20.96
CA VAL A 56 -5.52 -15.44 19.81
C VAL A 56 -4.04 -15.64 19.48
N THR A 57 -3.49 -16.75 19.94
CA THR A 57 -2.11 -17.15 19.62
C THR A 57 -2.07 -17.85 18.26
N ALA A 58 -1.11 -17.48 17.41
CA ALA A 58 -0.82 -18.22 16.18
C ALA A 58 -0.21 -19.59 16.51
N THR A 59 -1.01 -20.66 16.45
CA THR A 59 -0.54 -22.04 16.60
C THR A 59 -0.27 -22.71 15.25
N PRO A 60 0.52 -23.80 15.19
CA PRO A 60 0.70 -24.56 13.95
C PRO A 60 -0.63 -24.96 13.29
N GLU A 61 -1.65 -25.31 14.07
CA GLU A 61 -2.98 -25.68 13.58
C GLU A 61 -3.69 -24.49 12.92
N THR A 62 -3.49 -23.26 13.44
CA THR A 62 -4.06 -22.03 12.84
C THR A 62 -3.29 -21.59 11.58
N LEU A 63 -1.97 -21.80 11.53
CA LEU A 63 -1.14 -21.35 10.41
C LEU A 63 -1.08 -22.35 9.24
N HIS A 64 -1.13 -23.66 9.51
CA HIS A 64 -0.87 -24.70 8.52
C HIS A 64 -2.07 -25.61 8.21
N GLY A 65 -3.26 -25.29 8.73
CA GLY A 65 -4.46 -26.03 8.36
C GLY A 65 -4.93 -25.73 6.93
N ASP A 66 -5.91 -26.51 6.47
CA ASP A 66 -6.49 -26.38 5.13
C ASP A 66 -7.04 -24.97 4.86
N HIS A 67 -7.03 -24.57 3.59
CA HIS A 67 -7.69 -23.35 3.15
C HIS A 67 -9.17 -23.36 3.54
N VAL A 68 -9.69 -22.21 3.96
CA VAL A 68 -11.09 -22.10 4.45
C VAL A 68 -12.08 -21.85 3.32
N MET A 69 -11.60 -21.29 2.21
CA MET A 69 -12.44 -20.71 1.17
C MET A 69 -12.79 -21.71 0.07
N SER A 70 -13.97 -21.57 -0.53
CA SER A 70 -14.42 -22.39 -1.67
C SER A 70 -13.84 -21.90 -3.00
N LYS A 71 -14.07 -22.66 -4.08
CA LYS A 71 -13.60 -22.33 -5.42
C LYS A 71 -14.17 -20.99 -5.91
N LEU A 72 -13.32 -20.12 -6.45
CA LEU A 72 -13.74 -18.86 -7.05
C LEU A 72 -13.91 -19.00 -8.58
N GLY A 73 -15.13 -19.31 -9.02
CA GLY A 73 -15.40 -19.63 -10.43
C GLY A 73 -15.45 -18.45 -11.41
N ASN A 74 -15.63 -17.20 -10.94
CA ASN A 74 -15.66 -16.03 -11.82
C ASN A 74 -14.24 -15.53 -12.10
N GLU A 75 -13.75 -15.77 -13.30
CA GLU A 75 -12.35 -15.47 -13.69
C GLU A 75 -12.02 -13.96 -13.72
N THR A 76 -12.97 -13.09 -14.04
CA THR A 76 -12.76 -11.63 -14.00
C THR A 76 -12.55 -11.16 -12.57
N LEU A 77 -13.47 -11.53 -11.67
CA LEU A 77 -13.37 -11.20 -10.24
C LEU A 77 -12.11 -11.80 -9.61
N LYS A 78 -11.74 -13.02 -10.00
CA LYS A 78 -10.51 -13.68 -9.56
C LYS A 78 -9.25 -12.92 -10.01
N ALA A 79 -9.25 -12.36 -11.22
CA ALA A 79 -8.15 -11.54 -11.69
C ALA A 79 -8.05 -10.20 -10.95
N GLU A 80 -9.17 -9.52 -10.72
CA GLU A 80 -9.25 -8.28 -9.95
C GLU A 80 -8.78 -8.49 -8.50
N LEU A 81 -9.32 -9.51 -7.84
CA LEU A 81 -8.90 -9.92 -6.50
C LEU A 81 -7.39 -10.20 -6.46
N GLY A 82 -6.86 -10.94 -7.44
CA GLY A 82 -5.44 -11.22 -7.54
C GLY A 82 -4.59 -9.96 -7.62
N ARG A 83 -4.95 -9.00 -8.49
CA ARG A 83 -4.23 -7.72 -8.61
C ARG A 83 -4.24 -6.94 -7.29
N ALA A 84 -5.41 -6.82 -6.66
CA ALA A 84 -5.56 -6.12 -5.37
C ALA A 84 -4.75 -6.79 -4.26
N ALA A 85 -4.79 -8.12 -4.17
CA ALA A 85 -4.09 -8.87 -3.15
C ALA A 85 -2.56 -8.78 -3.30
N TRP A 86 -2.05 -8.87 -4.53
CA TRP A 86 -0.63 -8.64 -4.78
C TRP A 86 -0.21 -7.20 -4.46
N LYS A 87 -1.04 -6.19 -4.76
CA LYS A 87 -0.77 -4.80 -4.37
C LYS A 87 -0.66 -4.66 -2.85
N VAL A 88 -1.58 -5.23 -2.09
CA VAL A 88 -1.51 -5.23 -0.62
C VAL A 88 -0.26 -5.94 -0.14
N LEU A 89 0.00 -7.16 -0.61
CA LEU A 89 1.15 -7.96 -0.19
C LEU A 89 2.47 -7.21 -0.46
N HIS A 90 2.71 -6.77 -1.68
CA HIS A 90 3.96 -6.07 -2.01
C HIS A 90 4.11 -4.73 -1.26
N THR A 91 3.02 -4.00 -1.04
CA THR A 91 3.08 -2.76 -0.25
C THR A 91 3.41 -3.03 1.22
N THR A 92 2.83 -4.08 1.82
CA THR A 92 3.19 -4.53 3.18
C THR A 92 4.69 -4.83 3.28
N MET A 93 5.25 -5.53 2.30
CA MET A 93 6.67 -5.90 2.27
C MET A 93 7.57 -4.67 2.07
N ALA A 94 7.15 -3.73 1.22
CA ALA A 94 7.86 -2.47 1.00
C ALA A 94 7.85 -1.55 2.24
N ARG A 95 6.79 -1.59 3.05
CA ARG A 95 6.69 -0.85 4.32
C ARG A 95 7.37 -1.54 5.51
N PHE A 96 7.71 -2.82 5.39
CA PHE A 96 8.29 -3.58 6.49
C PHE A 96 9.63 -2.97 6.94
N PRO A 97 10.06 -3.09 8.22
CA PRO A 97 11.32 -2.51 8.68
C PRO A 97 12.55 -3.18 8.05
N ASP A 98 13.65 -2.42 7.89
CA ASP A 98 14.94 -3.00 7.48
C ASP A 98 15.54 -3.91 8.57
N LYS A 99 15.27 -3.58 9.82
CA LYS A 99 15.78 -4.29 11.02
C LYS A 99 14.60 -4.61 11.95
N PRO A 100 13.74 -5.57 11.57
CA PRO A 100 12.59 -5.94 12.38
C PRO A 100 13.03 -6.59 13.69
N THR A 101 12.25 -6.37 14.73
CA THR A 101 12.29 -7.17 15.96
C THR A 101 11.79 -8.60 15.68
N GLN A 102 12.04 -9.51 16.62
CA GLN A 102 11.56 -10.89 16.51
C GLN A 102 10.03 -10.94 16.41
N ASP A 103 9.34 -10.12 17.20
CA ASP A 103 7.87 -9.99 17.18
C ASP A 103 7.35 -9.54 15.81
N GLU A 104 7.92 -8.48 15.23
CA GLU A 104 7.52 -8.00 13.89
C GLU A 104 7.77 -9.03 12.79
N SER A 105 8.90 -9.75 12.86
CA SER A 105 9.20 -10.85 11.94
C SER A 105 8.19 -12.00 12.07
N ASP A 106 7.88 -12.42 13.29
CA ASP A 106 6.91 -13.50 13.55
C ASP A 106 5.48 -13.09 13.19
N ALA A 107 5.12 -11.82 13.40
CA ALA A 107 3.87 -11.24 12.97
C ALA A 107 3.73 -11.25 11.45
N LEU A 108 4.75 -10.80 10.70
CA LEU A 108 4.74 -10.85 9.23
C LEU A 108 4.66 -12.29 8.71
N LYS A 109 5.40 -13.20 9.33
CA LYS A 109 5.38 -14.62 8.95
C LYS A 109 3.98 -15.23 9.19
N SER A 110 3.38 -14.95 10.34
CA SER A 110 2.03 -15.39 10.68
C SER A 110 0.99 -14.80 9.72
N TYR A 111 1.10 -13.50 9.41
CA TYR A 111 0.26 -12.82 8.43
C TYR A 111 0.29 -13.52 7.07
N ILE A 112 1.46 -13.92 6.56
CA ILE A 112 1.57 -14.57 5.25
C ILE A 112 0.93 -15.96 5.22
N TYR A 113 1.13 -16.76 6.27
CA TYR A 113 0.47 -18.08 6.37
C TYR A 113 -1.06 -17.94 6.51
N LEU A 114 -1.53 -16.99 7.32
CA LEU A 114 -2.96 -16.69 7.46
C LEU A 114 -3.56 -16.13 6.17
N PHE A 115 -2.83 -15.26 5.48
CA PHE A 115 -3.21 -14.74 4.16
C PHE A 115 -3.42 -15.88 3.17
N ALA A 116 -2.50 -16.85 3.10
CA ALA A 116 -2.66 -18.01 2.25
C ALA A 116 -3.90 -18.85 2.62
N ARG A 117 -4.13 -19.08 3.92
CA ARG A 117 -5.23 -19.90 4.40
C ARG A 117 -6.61 -19.26 4.18
N LEU A 118 -6.69 -17.94 4.34
CA LEU A 118 -7.93 -17.16 4.27
C LEU A 118 -8.16 -16.53 2.88
N TYR A 119 -7.26 -16.74 1.93
CA TYR A 119 -7.37 -16.14 0.60
C TYR A 119 -8.70 -16.53 -0.08
N PRO A 120 -9.54 -15.57 -0.56
CA PRO A 120 -10.91 -15.83 -1.02
C PRO A 120 -10.98 -16.43 -2.43
N CYS A 121 -10.16 -17.44 -2.70
CA CYS A 121 -10.16 -18.32 -3.85
C CYS A 121 -9.52 -19.64 -3.40
N GLY A 122 -10.32 -20.67 -3.14
CA GLY A 122 -9.86 -21.93 -2.54
C GLY A 122 -8.74 -22.61 -3.34
N GLU A 123 -8.87 -22.71 -4.67
CA GLU A 123 -7.84 -23.31 -5.51
C GLU A 123 -6.57 -22.44 -5.62
N CYS A 124 -6.70 -21.12 -5.41
CA CYS A 124 -5.55 -20.23 -5.35
C CYS A 124 -4.83 -20.38 -4.00
N ALA A 125 -5.60 -20.45 -2.92
CA ALA A 125 -5.14 -20.63 -1.54
C ALA A 125 -4.35 -21.94 -1.39
N GLU A 126 -4.93 -23.06 -1.84
CA GLU A 126 -4.29 -24.37 -1.85
C GLU A 126 -2.94 -24.34 -2.58
N HIS A 127 -2.93 -23.77 -3.79
CA HIS A 127 -1.70 -23.66 -4.57
C HIS A 127 -0.66 -22.75 -3.89
N PHE A 128 -1.08 -21.64 -3.29
CA PHE A 128 -0.16 -20.76 -2.58
C PHE A 128 0.39 -21.42 -1.32
N GLN A 129 -0.40 -22.22 -0.58
CA GLN A 129 0.08 -23.03 0.52
C GLN A 129 1.17 -24.03 0.08
N GLN A 130 1.04 -24.66 -1.09
CA GLN A 130 2.08 -25.52 -1.67
C GLN A 130 3.37 -24.74 -1.98
N ILE A 131 3.26 -23.52 -2.51
CA ILE A 131 4.41 -22.61 -2.71
C ILE A 131 5.09 -22.33 -1.37
N LEU A 132 4.33 -22.01 -0.32
CA LEU A 132 4.87 -21.71 1.02
C LEU A 132 5.60 -22.90 1.67
N GLN A 133 5.20 -24.14 1.36
CA GLN A 133 5.93 -25.32 1.84
C GLN A 133 7.33 -25.42 1.21
N LYS A 134 7.47 -25.03 -0.06
CA LYS A 134 8.74 -25.09 -0.79
C LYS A 134 9.61 -23.84 -0.56
N TYR A 135 8.97 -22.68 -0.43
CA TYR A 135 9.62 -21.38 -0.37
C TYR A 135 9.05 -20.57 0.81
N PRO A 136 9.46 -20.89 2.05
CA PRO A 136 8.91 -20.25 3.24
C PRO A 136 9.20 -18.73 3.25
N PRO A 137 8.34 -17.92 3.90
CA PRO A 137 8.51 -16.47 3.98
C PRO A 137 9.86 -16.04 4.55
N GLN A 138 10.48 -15.06 3.90
CA GLN A 138 11.71 -14.43 4.39
C GLN A 138 11.38 -13.08 5.03
N THR A 139 11.50 -12.98 6.34
CA THR A 139 11.02 -11.83 7.14
C THR A 139 12.15 -11.15 7.92
N SER A 140 13.40 -11.35 7.50
CA SER A 140 14.59 -10.82 8.19
C SER A 140 14.83 -9.33 7.95
N SER A 141 14.27 -8.75 6.89
CA SER A 141 14.34 -7.34 6.54
C SER A 141 13.30 -7.00 5.48
N ARG A 142 13.06 -5.70 5.25
CA ARG A 142 12.29 -5.19 4.11
C ARG A 142 12.73 -5.79 2.78
N SER A 143 14.03 -5.71 2.48
CA SER A 143 14.60 -6.20 1.21
C SER A 143 14.40 -7.70 1.03
N SER A 144 14.58 -8.48 2.10
CA SER A 144 14.38 -9.93 2.12
C SER A 144 12.91 -10.29 1.86
N ALA A 145 11.98 -9.59 2.52
CA ALA A 145 10.54 -9.79 2.37
C ALA A 145 10.03 -9.39 0.98
N ALA A 146 10.47 -8.25 0.46
CA ALA A 146 10.10 -7.77 -0.88
C ALA A 146 10.65 -8.68 -1.99
N ALA A 147 11.93 -9.09 -1.88
CA ALA A 147 12.53 -10.01 -2.84
C ALA A 147 11.83 -11.38 -2.84
N TRP A 148 11.51 -11.90 -1.65
CA TRP A 148 10.75 -13.15 -1.52
C TRP A 148 9.36 -13.02 -2.14
N ALA A 149 8.62 -11.94 -1.86
CA ALA A 149 7.30 -11.71 -2.42
C ALA A 149 7.34 -11.62 -3.95
N CYS A 150 8.34 -10.94 -4.52
CA CYS A 150 8.54 -10.89 -5.96
C CYS A 150 8.81 -12.28 -6.56
N PHE A 151 9.70 -13.05 -5.93
CA PHE A 151 10.03 -14.40 -6.36
C PHE A 151 8.78 -15.31 -6.40
N VAL A 152 7.99 -15.35 -5.31
CA VAL A 152 6.80 -16.21 -5.28
C VAL A 152 5.69 -15.72 -6.21
N HIS A 153 5.58 -14.41 -6.45
CA HIS A 153 4.69 -13.88 -7.49
C HIS A 153 5.11 -14.36 -8.88
N ASN A 154 6.42 -14.43 -9.16
CA ASN A 154 6.93 -14.97 -10.41
C ASN A 154 6.68 -16.48 -10.57
N VAL A 155 6.71 -17.27 -9.49
CA VAL A 155 6.28 -18.68 -9.52
C VAL A 155 4.81 -18.80 -9.96
N VAL A 156 3.94 -17.89 -9.50
CA VAL A 156 2.55 -17.83 -9.94
C VAL A 156 2.44 -17.36 -11.40
N ASN A 157 3.25 -16.38 -11.82
CA ASN A 157 3.28 -15.89 -13.20
C ASN A 157 3.68 -17.00 -14.17
N GLU A 158 4.74 -17.74 -13.88
CA GLU A 158 5.21 -18.87 -14.69
C GLU A 158 4.09 -19.91 -14.88
N ARG A 159 3.43 -20.32 -13.78
CA ARG A 159 2.29 -21.24 -13.86
C ARG A 159 1.15 -20.70 -14.73
N LYS A 160 0.90 -19.40 -14.68
CA LYS A 160 -0.17 -18.74 -15.46
C LYS A 160 0.27 -18.37 -16.88
N GLY A 161 1.50 -18.69 -17.30
CA GLY A 161 2.04 -18.32 -18.60
C GLY A 161 2.19 -16.80 -18.78
N LYS A 162 2.42 -16.07 -17.69
CA LYS A 162 2.66 -14.61 -17.68
C LYS A 162 4.15 -14.31 -17.76
N PRO A 163 4.55 -13.12 -18.27
CA PRO A 163 5.93 -12.67 -18.22
C PRO A 163 6.49 -12.67 -16.80
N ILE A 164 7.79 -12.96 -16.68
CA ILE A 164 8.52 -12.87 -15.42
C ILE A 164 8.89 -11.42 -15.17
N PHE A 165 8.62 -10.94 -13.95
CA PHE A 165 8.98 -9.60 -13.51
C PHE A 165 10.43 -9.58 -13.02
N ASP A 166 11.19 -8.54 -13.37
CA ASP A 166 12.55 -8.35 -12.86
C ASP A 166 12.50 -7.80 -11.42
N CYS A 167 12.80 -8.66 -10.46
CA CYS A 167 12.79 -8.30 -9.05
C CYS A 167 13.83 -7.24 -8.66
N ALA A 168 14.82 -6.93 -9.52
CA ALA A 168 15.73 -5.82 -9.28
C ALA A 168 15.01 -4.47 -9.23
N ASN A 169 13.88 -4.34 -9.93
CA ASN A 169 13.09 -3.11 -10.02
C ASN A 169 11.91 -3.07 -9.01
N ILE A 170 11.86 -4.00 -8.05
CA ILE A 170 10.70 -4.12 -7.15
C ILE A 170 10.52 -2.88 -6.26
N GLY A 171 11.61 -2.23 -5.85
CA GLY A 171 11.60 -1.03 -5.02
C GLY A 171 11.08 0.21 -5.74
N ASP A 172 11.29 0.29 -7.06
CA ASP A 172 10.77 1.38 -7.90
C ASP A 172 9.27 1.18 -8.17
N PHE A 173 8.83 -0.07 -8.32
CA PHE A 173 7.43 -0.39 -8.66
C PHE A 173 6.51 -0.34 -7.44
N TYR A 174 6.97 -0.82 -6.29
CA TYR A 174 6.27 -0.70 -5.02
C TYR A 174 7.05 0.24 -4.11
N ASP A 175 6.95 1.54 -4.38
CA ASP A 175 7.40 2.58 -3.44
C ASP A 175 6.73 2.30 -2.10
N CYS A 176 7.52 2.35 -1.03
CA CYS A 176 7.01 2.26 0.32
C CYS A 176 6.05 3.42 0.65
N GLY A 177 5.93 4.46 -0.18
CA GLY A 177 5.06 5.60 0.11
C GLY A 177 5.46 6.32 1.40
N CYS A 178 6.71 6.11 1.83
CA CYS A 178 7.30 6.74 2.98
C CYS A 178 7.39 8.25 2.74
N ALA A 179 7.23 9.05 3.81
CA ALA A 179 7.55 10.47 3.75
C ALA A 179 9.06 10.66 3.45
N ASP A 180 9.44 11.83 2.91
CA ASP A 180 10.81 12.05 2.41
C ASP A 180 11.88 11.89 3.51
N ASP A 181 11.55 12.25 4.75
CA ASP A 181 12.39 12.05 5.93
C ASP A 181 12.57 10.56 6.29
N GLU A 182 11.50 9.76 6.22
CA GLU A 182 11.58 8.30 6.36
C GLU A 182 12.44 7.67 5.25
N LYS A 183 12.33 8.18 4.00
CA LYS A 183 13.17 7.72 2.87
C LYS A 183 14.64 8.02 3.12
N GLU A 184 14.97 9.18 3.68
CA GLU A 184 16.36 9.52 4.04
C GLU A 184 16.91 8.64 5.16
N GLU A 185 16.12 8.34 6.20
CA GLU A 185 16.53 7.43 7.28
C GLU A 185 16.73 6.00 6.76
N MET A 186 15.85 5.54 5.88
CA MET A 186 15.97 4.25 5.20
C MET A 186 17.20 4.20 4.28
N ALA A 187 17.49 5.27 3.53
CA ALA A 187 18.69 5.36 2.71
C ALA A 187 19.97 5.34 3.57
N LYS A 188 19.98 6.03 4.71
CA LYS A 188 21.11 5.99 5.67
C LYS A 188 21.28 4.59 6.28
N ALA A 189 20.20 3.87 6.56
CA ALA A 189 20.24 2.49 7.04
C ALA A 189 20.74 1.51 5.95
N GLY A 190 20.31 1.71 4.69
CA GLY A 190 20.73 0.93 3.53
C GLY A 190 22.19 1.15 3.12
N ALA A 191 22.68 2.38 3.17
CA ALA A 191 24.08 2.72 2.85
C ALA A 191 25.07 2.02 3.79
N ASN A 192 24.71 1.82 5.06
CA ASN A 192 25.51 1.05 6.02
C ASN A 192 25.54 -0.46 5.70
N SER A 193 24.59 -0.95 4.91
CA SER A 193 24.51 -2.34 4.43
C SER A 193 25.25 -2.52 3.09
N GLU A 194 25.25 -1.52 2.21
CA GLU A 194 26.01 -1.54 0.94
C GLU A 194 27.53 -1.56 1.11
N VAL A 195 28.06 -1.01 2.21
CA VAL A 195 29.50 -1.14 2.55
C VAL A 195 29.91 -2.60 2.74
N ILE A 196 28.97 -3.49 3.06
CA ILE A 196 29.20 -4.95 3.18
C ILE A 196 29.04 -5.67 1.83
N ALA A 197 28.25 -5.13 0.90
CA ALA A 197 27.90 -5.76 -0.38
C ALA A 197 28.79 -5.36 -1.57
N ALA A 198 29.70 -4.39 -1.41
CA ALA A 198 30.57 -3.84 -2.48
C ALA A 198 31.67 -4.80 -3.03
N GLN A 199 31.44 -6.12 -3.01
CA GLN A 199 32.31 -7.12 -3.65
C GLN A 199 31.70 -7.77 -4.92
N GLY A 200 30.52 -7.34 -5.40
CA GLY A 200 29.92 -7.90 -6.62
C GLY A 200 29.45 -6.82 -7.59
N LYS A 201 30.09 -6.72 -8.77
CA LYS A 201 29.64 -5.86 -9.88
C LYS A 201 28.45 -6.49 -10.60
N SER A 202 27.42 -5.70 -10.91
CA SER A 202 26.55 -5.98 -12.06
C SER A 202 26.16 -4.71 -12.81
N ALA A 203 25.99 -4.89 -14.12
CA ALA A 203 25.84 -3.87 -15.14
C ALA A 203 24.36 -3.51 -15.39
N LYS A 204 24.18 -2.28 -15.90
CA LYS A 204 22.91 -1.58 -16.11
C LYS A 204 22.23 -2.05 -17.42
N GLN A 205 20.91 -2.28 -17.40
CA GLN A 205 20.11 -2.43 -18.62
C GLN A 205 18.76 -1.72 -18.52
N GLU A 206 18.23 -1.32 -19.70
CA GLU A 206 17.16 -0.36 -19.94
C GLU A 206 15.75 -0.78 -19.45
N PRO A 207 14.87 0.20 -19.14
CA PRO A 207 13.58 -0.04 -18.52
C PRO A 207 12.52 -0.51 -19.53
N VAL A 208 11.71 -1.48 -19.12
CA VAL A 208 10.50 -1.92 -19.80
C VAL A 208 9.31 -1.13 -19.24
N GLU A 209 8.55 -0.46 -20.12
CA GLU A 209 7.29 0.20 -19.76
C GLU A 209 6.23 -0.84 -19.33
N ILE A 210 5.72 -0.71 -18.12
CA ILE A 210 4.56 -1.45 -17.61
C ILE A 210 3.49 -0.44 -17.24
N GLU A 211 2.31 -0.64 -17.80
CA GLU A 211 1.12 0.22 -17.66
C GLU A 211 0.78 0.46 -16.18
N VAL A 212 0.87 1.73 -15.78
CA VAL A 212 0.36 2.21 -14.50
C VAL A 212 -1.16 2.27 -14.64
N GLU A 213 -1.88 1.26 -14.12
CA GLU A 213 -3.34 1.35 -14.03
C GLU A 213 -3.70 2.54 -13.12
N GLY A 214 -4.47 3.47 -13.69
CA GLY A 214 -4.84 4.74 -13.06
C GLY A 214 -5.73 4.61 -11.84
N GLU A 215 -5.92 5.74 -11.17
CA GLU A 215 -6.61 5.92 -9.89
C GLU A 215 -7.90 5.11 -9.77
N THR A 216 -7.84 3.98 -9.07
CA THR A 216 -9.03 3.29 -8.61
C THR A 216 -9.62 4.14 -7.48
N ARG A 217 -10.79 4.72 -7.73
CA ARG A 217 -11.64 5.39 -6.73
C ARG A 217 -11.77 4.51 -5.49
N GLY A 218 -11.16 4.92 -4.38
CA GLY A 218 -11.18 4.19 -3.12
C GLY A 218 -10.22 4.78 -2.11
N GLY A 219 -10.46 6.04 -1.73
CA GLY A 219 -9.77 6.82 -0.71
C GLY A 219 -10.45 8.16 -0.56
#